data_AF-A0A4Q5S9P5-F1
#
_entry.id   AF-A0A4Q5S9P5-F1
#
_cell.length_a   1.000
_cell.length_b   1.000
_cell.length_c   1.000
_cell.angle_alpha   90.00
_cell.angle_beta   90.00
_cell.angle_gamma   90.00
#
_symmetry.space_group_name_H-M   'P 1'
#
loop_
_entity.id
_entity.type
_entity.pdbx_description
1 polymer ?
#
loop_
_entity_poly.entity_id
_entity_poly.type
_entity_poly.pdbx_seq_one_letter_code
_entity_poly.pdbx_strand_id
1 'polypeptide(L)'
;MNLKNLFILASCATVMSSCKNFKLFGKKSEKSDVTGWNYNDKNMGGYQVAREKEQRTGPGLVFVQGGTFTMGAAEEDVMSDWNNIPTRKTVNSFYIDRTEVANIHYREYIYWINNVFDGDEFLSVRDGALPDTLVWRSELAYNEPLVEYYFRHPSYNYYPVVGVSWQQAYDFCLWRSDRVNEKALIDKNFINKNTLKNIQGQGSESFNTKSYLLGLTTPTPGPGVRSKKNPLKNPNGTPRSQVTFEDGILLPAYRLPTEAEWEYAAIALVG
;
A
#
# COMPACT_ATOMS: atom_id res chain seq x y z
N MET A 1 -29.91 -30.19 -58.85
CA MET A 1 -29.25 -30.23 -57.52
C MET A 1 -29.78 -31.46 -56.78
N ASN A 2 -28.94 -32.47 -56.59
CA ASN A 2 -29.37 -33.80 -56.14
C ASN A 2 -29.84 -33.78 -54.67
N LEU A 3 -31.05 -34.31 -54.40
CA LEU A 3 -31.66 -34.41 -53.07
C LEU A 3 -30.73 -34.98 -52.00
N LYS A 4 -29.82 -35.89 -52.38
CA LYS A 4 -28.80 -36.47 -51.47
C LYS A 4 -27.88 -35.42 -50.86
N ASN A 5 -27.48 -34.39 -51.61
CA ASN A 5 -26.61 -33.33 -51.09
C ASN A 5 -27.37 -32.38 -50.15
N LEU A 6 -28.69 -32.23 -50.35
CA LEU A 6 -29.54 -31.44 -49.46
C LEU A 6 -29.77 -32.14 -48.11
N PHE A 7 -29.93 -33.46 -48.11
CA PHE A 7 -30.03 -34.26 -46.88
C PHE A 7 -28.74 -34.28 -46.06
N ILE A 8 -27.58 -34.34 -46.73
CA ILE A 8 -26.28 -34.26 -46.05
C ILE A 8 -26.10 -32.87 -45.41
N LEU A 9 -26.43 -31.78 -46.12
CA LEU A 9 -26.36 -30.42 -45.58
C LEU A 9 -27.34 -30.19 -44.41
N ALA A 10 -28.55 -30.75 -44.49
CA ALA A 10 -29.55 -30.68 -43.43
C ALA A 10 -29.14 -31.48 -42.19
N SER A 11 -28.44 -32.62 -42.36
CA SER A 11 -27.90 -33.41 -41.25
C SER A 11 -26.73 -32.74 -40.53
N CYS A 12 -25.87 -32.00 -41.24
CA CYS A 12 -24.83 -31.17 -40.61
C CYS A 12 -25.40 -29.97 -39.83
N ALA A 13 -26.49 -29.38 -40.32
CA ALA A 13 -27.16 -28.27 -39.64
C ALA A 13 -27.85 -28.69 -38.33
N THR A 14 -28.38 -29.92 -38.25
CA THR A 14 -29.01 -30.43 -37.02
C THR A 14 -27.99 -30.84 -35.95
N VAL A 15 -26.79 -31.29 -36.33
CA VAL A 15 -25.70 -31.57 -35.39
C VAL A 15 -25.17 -30.30 -34.73
N MET A 16 -25.14 -29.16 -35.44
CA MET A 16 -24.76 -27.87 -34.84
C MET A 16 -25.84 -27.28 -33.91
N SER A 17 -27.12 -27.63 -34.09
CA SER A 17 -28.22 -27.19 -33.21
C SER A 17 -28.36 -28.04 -31.93
N SER A 18 -27.80 -29.25 -31.92
CA SER A 18 -27.84 -30.18 -30.78
C SER A 18 -26.78 -29.89 -29.70
N CYS A 19 -25.82 -29.00 -29.97
CA CYS A 19 -24.84 -28.53 -28.99
C CYS A 19 -25.35 -27.36 -28.11
N LYS A 20 -26.65 -27.25 -27.86
CA LYS A 20 -27.19 -26.27 -26.89
C LYS A 20 -27.05 -26.71 -25.41
N ASN A 21 -26.67 -27.97 -25.16
CA ASN A 21 -26.53 -28.51 -23.79
C ASN A 21 -25.10 -28.81 -23.35
N PHE A 22 -24.08 -28.54 -24.16
CA PHE A 22 -22.69 -28.62 -23.70
C PHE A 22 -22.30 -27.27 -23.11
N LYS A 23 -22.15 -27.20 -21.78
CA LYS A 23 -21.57 -26.06 -21.04
C LYS A 23 -20.10 -25.83 -21.40
N LEU A 24 -19.76 -25.73 -22.68
CA LEU A 24 -18.40 -25.58 -23.19
C LEU A 24 -17.81 -24.20 -22.87
N PHE A 25 -18.67 -23.22 -22.53
CA PHE A 25 -18.29 -21.84 -22.19
C PHE A 25 -18.65 -21.42 -20.76
N GLY A 26 -18.95 -22.37 -19.87
CA GLY A 26 -19.04 -22.08 -18.45
C GLY A 26 -17.64 -21.89 -17.88
N LYS A 27 -17.29 -20.69 -17.38
CA LYS A 27 -16.08 -20.52 -16.58
C LYS A 27 -16.15 -21.53 -15.43
N LYS A 28 -15.24 -22.52 -15.42
CA LYS A 28 -15.11 -23.44 -14.30
C LYS A 28 -14.82 -22.60 -13.05
N SER A 29 -15.61 -22.80 -11.99
CA SER A 29 -15.30 -22.26 -10.68
C SER A 29 -13.97 -22.86 -10.23
N GLU A 30 -13.09 -22.02 -9.69
CA GLU A 30 -11.88 -22.51 -9.05
C GLU A 30 -12.32 -23.33 -7.83
N LYS A 31 -11.68 -24.47 -7.60
CA LYS A 31 -12.00 -25.39 -6.51
C LYS A 31 -10.89 -25.31 -5.48
N SER A 32 -11.23 -25.41 -4.22
CA SER A 32 -10.26 -25.53 -3.15
C SER A 32 -9.57 -26.89 -3.24
N ASP A 33 -8.24 -26.90 -3.25
CA ASP A 33 -7.46 -28.13 -3.23
C ASP A 33 -7.51 -28.84 -1.87
N VAL A 34 -7.77 -28.09 -0.79
CA VAL A 34 -7.82 -28.63 0.59
C VAL A 34 -9.20 -29.21 0.90
N THR A 35 -10.27 -28.48 0.62
CA THR A 35 -11.63 -28.89 1.01
C THR A 35 -12.45 -29.46 -0.15
N GLY A 36 -12.04 -29.17 -1.39
CA GLY A 36 -12.82 -29.52 -2.56
C GLY A 36 -14.05 -28.64 -2.81
N TRP A 37 -14.25 -27.55 -2.07
CA TRP A 37 -15.38 -26.64 -2.27
C TRP A 37 -15.09 -25.64 -3.39
N ASN A 38 -16.12 -25.23 -4.14
CA ASN A 38 -15.96 -24.21 -5.18
C ASN A 38 -15.81 -22.81 -4.57
N TYR A 39 -14.78 -22.09 -5.02
CA TYR A 39 -14.64 -20.66 -4.77
C TYR A 39 -15.59 -19.84 -5.64
N ASN A 40 -15.99 -18.69 -5.10
CA ASN A 40 -16.85 -17.72 -5.77
C ASN A 40 -18.24 -18.26 -6.20
N ASP A 41 -18.67 -19.39 -5.64
CA ASP A 41 -19.96 -20.02 -5.96
C ASP A 41 -20.99 -19.78 -4.84
N LYS A 42 -22.09 -19.10 -5.18
CA LYS A 42 -23.19 -18.79 -4.25
C LYS A 42 -23.83 -20.04 -3.66
N ASN A 43 -23.84 -21.15 -4.40
CA ASN A 43 -24.50 -22.38 -3.97
C ASN A 43 -23.61 -23.24 -3.07
N MET A 44 -22.31 -22.93 -2.97
CA MET A 44 -21.32 -23.68 -2.18
C MET A 44 -20.66 -22.77 -1.14
N GLY A 45 -21.47 -22.16 -0.28
CA GLY A 45 -21.00 -21.33 0.84
C GLY A 45 -20.61 -19.89 0.47
N GLY A 46 -20.56 -19.54 -0.83
CA GLY A 46 -20.39 -18.17 -1.28
C GLY A 46 -19.03 -17.55 -0.95
N TYR A 47 -18.04 -18.34 -0.52
CA TYR A 47 -16.71 -17.84 -0.18
C TYR A 47 -16.04 -17.22 -1.41
N GLN A 48 -15.86 -15.90 -1.37
CA GLN A 48 -15.27 -15.16 -2.47
C GLN A 48 -13.76 -15.05 -2.29
N VAL A 49 -13.01 -15.32 -3.36
CA VAL A 49 -11.56 -15.18 -3.40
C VAL A 49 -11.24 -14.18 -4.50
N ALA A 50 -10.56 -13.09 -4.12
CA ALA A 50 -10.07 -12.11 -5.07
C ALA A 50 -8.96 -12.73 -5.92
N ARG A 51 -8.99 -12.47 -7.22
CA ARG A 51 -7.93 -12.86 -8.14
C ARG A 51 -6.97 -11.70 -8.29
N GLU A 52 -5.82 -11.79 -7.65
CA GLU A 52 -4.70 -10.89 -7.90
C GLU A 52 -3.75 -11.53 -8.91
N LYS A 53 -3.41 -10.79 -9.96
CA LYS A 53 -2.52 -11.29 -11.02
C LYS A 53 -1.05 -10.98 -10.70
N GLU A 54 -0.77 -9.86 -10.05
CA GLU A 54 0.56 -9.38 -9.67
C GLU A 54 0.44 -8.59 -8.37
N GLN A 55 1.37 -8.81 -7.43
CA GLN A 55 1.44 -8.08 -6.17
C GLN A 55 1.67 -6.60 -6.44
N ARG A 56 0.71 -5.75 -6.06
CA ARG A 56 0.85 -4.30 -6.24
C ARG A 56 1.94 -3.76 -5.32
N THR A 57 2.90 -3.03 -5.88
CA THR A 57 3.91 -2.31 -5.09
C THR A 57 3.40 -0.93 -4.71
N GLY A 58 3.72 -0.50 -3.48
CA GLY A 58 3.51 0.88 -3.06
C GLY A 58 4.35 1.87 -3.89
N PRO A 59 3.96 3.16 -3.93
CA PRO A 59 4.71 4.17 -4.66
C PRO A 59 6.11 4.36 -4.06
N GLY A 60 7.14 4.33 -4.91
CA GLY A 60 8.53 4.56 -4.53
C GLY A 60 9.26 3.36 -3.92
N LEU A 61 8.57 2.24 -3.71
CA LEU A 61 9.14 1.03 -3.13
C LEU A 61 9.86 0.16 -4.18
N VAL A 62 10.92 -0.52 -3.73
CA VAL A 62 11.65 -1.55 -4.47
C VAL A 62 11.60 -2.87 -3.69
N PHE A 63 11.55 -3.99 -4.41
CA PHE A 63 11.57 -5.33 -3.81
C PHE A 63 12.99 -5.75 -3.50
N VAL A 64 13.22 -6.19 -2.26
CA VAL A 64 14.48 -6.77 -1.80
C VAL A 64 14.24 -8.24 -1.50
N GLN A 65 14.97 -9.12 -2.19
CA GLN A 65 14.85 -10.56 -1.99
C GLN A 65 15.50 -10.97 -0.66
N GLY A 66 14.76 -11.71 0.15
CA GLY A 66 15.23 -12.22 1.42
C GLY A 66 16.40 -13.20 1.27
N GLY A 67 17.26 -13.21 2.27
CA GLY A 67 18.49 -13.98 2.28
C GLY A 67 19.18 -13.93 3.63
N THR A 68 20.37 -14.52 3.69
CA THR A 68 21.22 -14.52 4.89
C THR A 68 22.48 -13.72 4.62
N PHE A 69 22.85 -12.82 5.54
CA PHE A 69 24.07 -12.04 5.45
C PHE A 69 24.80 -11.99 6.80
N THR A 70 26.05 -11.56 6.77
CA THR A 70 26.84 -11.33 7.99
C THR A 70 26.79 -9.83 8.29
N MET A 71 26.09 -9.47 9.35
CA MET A 71 25.91 -8.11 9.86
C MET A 71 27.12 -7.75 10.72
N GLY A 72 27.62 -6.51 10.60
CA GLY A 72 28.61 -5.97 11.54
C GLY A 72 30.09 -6.33 11.32
N ALA A 73 30.60 -6.21 10.08
CA ALA A 73 32.06 -6.25 9.81
C ALA A 73 32.42 -5.63 8.45
N ALA A 74 32.05 -4.36 8.24
CA ALA A 74 32.38 -3.66 6.99
C ALA A 74 33.80 -3.06 6.98
N GLU A 75 34.33 -2.66 8.13
CA GLU A 75 35.60 -1.91 8.24
C GLU A 75 36.48 -2.45 9.38
N GLU A 76 37.80 -2.30 9.22
CA GLU A 76 38.80 -2.60 10.25
C GLU A 76 38.62 -1.61 11.41
N ASP A 77 38.35 -2.14 12.61
CA ASP A 77 38.19 -1.33 13.81
C ASP A 77 39.54 -0.79 14.28
N VAL A 78 39.93 0.37 13.74
CA VAL A 78 41.20 1.06 14.05
C VAL A 78 41.29 1.43 15.54
N MET A 79 40.15 1.58 16.23
CA MET A 79 40.09 2.00 17.63
C MET A 79 39.85 0.84 18.62
N SER A 80 39.61 -0.38 18.13
CA SER A 80 39.30 -1.57 18.93
C SER A 80 38.14 -1.35 19.92
N ASP A 81 37.11 -0.61 19.51
CA ASP A 81 35.85 -0.48 20.23
C ASP A 81 34.96 -1.69 19.84
N TRP A 82 34.89 -2.72 20.70
CA TRP A 82 34.22 -4.02 20.49
C TRP A 82 32.67 -3.96 20.29
N ASN A 83 32.15 -2.95 19.60
CA ASN A 83 30.74 -2.73 19.33
C ASN A 83 30.26 -3.40 18.03
N ASN A 84 31.17 -3.97 17.23
CA ASN A 84 30.88 -4.49 15.90
C ASN A 84 31.23 -5.99 15.77
N ILE A 85 30.47 -6.85 16.46
CA ILE A 85 30.69 -8.31 16.41
C ILE A 85 29.94 -8.88 15.19
N PRO A 86 30.63 -9.55 14.25
CA PRO A 86 29.97 -10.10 13.06
C PRO A 86 28.97 -11.18 13.45
N THR A 87 27.70 -10.97 13.10
CA THR A 87 26.63 -11.94 13.35
C THR A 87 25.87 -12.27 12.09
N ARG A 88 25.62 -13.57 11.85
CA ARG A 88 24.79 -13.99 10.72
C ARG A 88 23.32 -13.70 11.01
N LYS A 89 22.69 -12.90 10.17
CA LYS A 89 21.26 -12.58 10.23
C LYS A 89 20.55 -13.08 8.99
N THR A 90 19.29 -13.51 9.18
CA THR A 90 18.39 -13.91 8.09
C THR A 90 17.30 -12.86 7.98
N VAL A 91 17.10 -12.32 6.78
CA VAL A 91 16.11 -11.28 6.49
C VAL A 91 15.09 -11.85 5.49
N ASN A 92 13.80 -11.71 5.80
CA ASN A 92 12.72 -12.09 4.88
C ASN A 92 12.67 -11.15 3.68
N SER A 93 12.05 -11.54 2.57
CA SER A 93 11.83 -10.61 1.46
C SER A 93 10.93 -9.45 1.88
N PHE A 94 11.28 -8.22 1.52
CA PHE A 94 10.53 -7.03 1.90
C PHE A 94 10.61 -5.96 0.82
N TYR A 95 9.88 -4.87 1.04
CA TYR A 95 9.94 -3.69 0.20
C TYR A 95 10.52 -2.53 0.99
N ILE A 96 11.40 -1.75 0.37
CA ILE A 96 12.02 -0.56 0.96
C ILE A 96 11.92 0.62 -0.02
N ASP A 97 11.92 1.83 0.50
CA ASP A 97 12.00 3.02 -0.36
C ASP A 97 13.31 3.04 -1.13
N ARG A 98 13.25 3.46 -2.41
CA ARG A 98 14.45 3.59 -3.24
C ARG A 98 15.39 4.70 -2.74
N THR A 99 14.83 5.75 -2.17
CA THR A 99 15.55 6.94 -1.70
C THR A 99 15.06 7.31 -0.32
N GLU A 100 15.84 8.11 0.40
CA GLU A 100 15.40 8.72 1.64
C GLU A 100 14.14 9.58 1.43
N VAL A 101 13.43 9.84 2.53
CA VAL A 101 12.29 10.75 2.54
C VAL A 101 12.78 12.17 2.28
N ALA A 102 12.40 12.72 1.14
CA ALA A 102 12.73 14.09 0.77
C ALA A 102 11.93 15.15 1.56
N ASN A 103 12.47 16.37 1.66
CA ASN A 103 11.82 17.51 2.31
C ASN A 103 10.41 17.76 1.78
N ILE A 104 10.17 17.64 0.47
CA ILE A 104 8.83 17.82 -0.13
C ILE A 104 7.82 16.79 0.39
N HIS A 105 8.23 15.53 0.59
CA HIS A 105 7.36 14.47 1.11
C HIS A 105 6.99 14.74 2.56
N TYR A 106 7.94 15.18 3.37
CA TYR A 106 7.66 15.54 4.78
C TYR A 106 6.80 16.80 4.88
N ARG A 107 6.97 17.78 3.97
CA ARG A 107 6.09 18.94 3.88
C ARG A 107 4.67 18.58 3.48
N GLU A 108 4.48 17.60 2.60
CA GLU A 108 3.15 17.05 2.28
C GLU A 108 2.47 16.50 3.55
N TYR A 109 3.21 15.78 4.38
CA TYR A 109 2.74 15.30 5.68
C TYR A 109 2.32 16.43 6.61
N ILE A 110 3.18 17.45 6.79
CA ILE A 110 2.86 18.62 7.62
C ILE A 110 1.65 19.39 7.09
N TYR A 111 1.54 19.56 5.78
CA TYR A 111 0.38 20.18 5.15
C TYR A 111 -0.90 19.41 5.45
N TRP A 112 -0.87 18.08 5.37
CA TRP A 112 -2.02 17.24 5.71
C TRP A 112 -2.40 17.37 7.18
N ILE A 113 -1.44 17.30 8.11
CA ILE A 113 -1.70 17.45 9.55
C ILE A 113 -2.36 18.80 9.83
N ASN A 114 -1.80 19.89 9.32
CA ASN A 114 -2.31 21.23 9.57
C ASN A 114 -3.76 21.41 9.08
N ASN A 115 -4.13 20.77 7.96
CA ASN A 115 -5.50 20.86 7.45
C ASN A 115 -6.47 19.97 8.24
N VAL A 116 -6.08 18.73 8.54
CA VAL A 116 -6.95 17.76 9.22
C VAL A 116 -7.19 18.17 10.68
N PHE A 117 -6.12 18.61 11.34
CA PHE A 117 -6.10 18.94 12.76
C PHE A 117 -6.07 20.46 12.98
N ASP A 118 -6.89 21.22 12.25
CA ASP A 118 -6.86 22.70 12.26
C ASP A 118 -7.25 23.32 13.62
N GLY A 119 -8.05 22.60 14.44
CA GLY A 119 -8.53 23.11 15.72
C GLY A 119 -7.45 23.32 16.78
N ASP A 120 -7.64 24.32 17.64
CA ASP A 120 -6.70 24.70 18.72
C ASP A 120 -6.38 23.56 19.68
N GLU A 121 -7.29 22.59 19.83
CA GLU A 121 -7.10 21.39 20.66
C GLU A 121 -5.95 20.49 20.18
N PHE A 122 -5.55 20.60 18.90
CA PHE A 122 -4.53 19.77 18.28
C PHE A 122 -3.19 20.47 18.05
N LEU A 123 -2.97 21.64 18.66
CA LEU A 123 -1.70 22.37 18.53
C LEU A 123 -0.48 21.51 18.88
N SER A 124 -0.56 20.72 19.93
CA SER A 124 0.52 19.81 20.35
C SER A 124 0.88 18.77 19.29
N VAL A 125 -0.10 18.28 18.53
CA VAL A 125 0.10 17.31 17.45
C VAL A 125 0.79 17.99 16.26
N ARG A 126 0.38 19.22 15.93
CA ARG A 126 0.96 20.01 14.82
C ARG A 126 2.40 20.40 15.11
N ASP A 127 2.65 20.94 16.30
CA ASP A 127 3.99 21.36 16.72
C ASP A 127 4.92 20.17 16.89
N GLY A 128 4.41 19.06 17.45
CA GLY A 128 5.16 17.82 17.61
C GLY A 128 5.57 17.16 16.29
N ALA A 129 4.91 17.46 15.17
CA ALA A 129 5.27 16.94 13.86
C ALA A 129 6.38 17.76 13.17
N LEU A 130 6.62 19.01 13.57
CA LEU A 130 7.60 19.88 12.92
C LEU A 130 9.04 19.37 13.14
N PRO A 131 9.89 19.37 12.11
CA PRO A 131 11.29 18.99 12.25
C PRO A 131 12.06 20.10 12.97
N ASP A 132 13.10 19.71 13.72
CA ASP A 132 14.03 20.64 14.33
C ASP A 132 14.98 21.24 13.29
N THR A 133 14.76 22.50 12.94
CA THR A 133 15.62 23.23 12.00
C THR A 133 16.94 23.69 12.63
N LEU A 134 17.05 23.69 13.97
CA LEU A 134 18.23 24.16 14.68
C LEU A 134 19.38 23.14 14.70
N VAL A 135 19.14 21.92 14.23
CA VAL A 135 20.16 20.86 14.08
C VAL A 135 21.39 21.30 13.28
N TRP A 136 21.23 22.29 12.38
CA TRP A 136 22.33 22.83 11.59
C TRP A 136 23.22 23.82 12.35
N ARG A 137 22.75 24.35 13.48
CA ARG A 137 23.47 25.33 14.27
C ARG A 137 24.56 24.65 15.11
N SER A 138 25.78 25.18 15.02
CA SER A 138 26.85 24.85 15.95
C SER A 138 27.60 26.13 16.30
N GLU A 139 28.21 26.19 17.49
CA GLU A 139 28.75 27.42 18.07
C GLU A 139 29.81 28.11 17.19
N LEU A 140 30.54 27.36 16.37
CA LEU A 140 31.64 27.87 15.54
C LEU A 140 31.41 27.70 14.03
N ALA A 141 30.24 27.22 13.58
CA ALA A 141 29.95 27.07 12.15
C ALA A 141 28.95 28.11 11.63
N TYR A 142 29.23 28.64 10.45
CA TYR A 142 28.32 29.54 9.74
C TYR A 142 27.32 28.75 8.88
N ASN A 143 26.30 28.17 9.53
CA ASN A 143 25.27 27.35 8.89
C ASN A 143 23.87 27.99 8.91
N GLU A 144 23.74 29.26 9.26
CA GLU A 144 22.46 29.98 9.32
C GLU A 144 21.61 29.86 8.03
N PRO A 145 22.19 29.87 6.80
CA PRO A 145 21.39 29.63 5.59
C PRO A 145 20.69 28.27 5.56
N LEU A 146 21.27 27.23 6.16
CA LEU A 146 20.66 25.90 6.23
C LEU A 146 19.50 25.87 7.23
N VAL A 147 19.65 26.56 8.37
CA VAL A 147 18.58 26.69 9.39
C VAL A 147 17.33 27.32 8.78
N GLU A 148 17.51 28.35 7.95
CA GLU A 148 16.39 29.07 7.33
C GLU A 148 15.81 28.32 6.12
N TYR A 149 16.68 27.87 5.21
CA TYR A 149 16.27 27.46 3.87
C TYR A 149 16.18 25.95 3.67
N TYR A 150 16.91 25.12 4.41
CA TYR A 150 17.03 23.69 4.08
C TYR A 150 15.68 22.98 4.00
N PHE A 151 14.82 23.15 5.00
CA PHE A 151 13.49 22.51 5.00
C PHE A 151 12.47 23.26 4.14
N ARG A 152 12.62 24.58 3.94
CA ARG A 152 11.56 25.45 3.42
C ARG A 152 11.71 25.81 1.94
N HIS A 153 12.95 26.01 1.48
CA HIS A 153 13.24 26.59 0.17
C HIS A 153 13.11 25.53 -0.94
N PRO A 154 12.51 25.86 -2.11
CA PRO A 154 12.29 24.92 -3.19
C PRO A 154 13.55 24.20 -3.72
N SER A 155 14.72 24.86 -3.67
CA SER A 155 15.99 24.24 -4.09
C SER A 155 16.34 22.97 -3.29
N TYR A 156 15.84 22.84 -2.06
CA TYR A 156 16.09 21.70 -1.19
C TYR A 156 14.95 20.68 -1.18
N ASN A 157 13.93 20.81 -2.04
CA ASN A 157 12.74 19.94 -2.03
C ASN A 157 13.06 18.44 -2.12
N TYR A 158 14.09 18.07 -2.90
CA TYR A 158 14.48 16.67 -3.13
C TYR A 158 15.67 16.21 -2.27
N TYR A 159 16.09 17.03 -1.30
CA TYR A 159 17.10 16.65 -0.32
C TYR A 159 16.44 15.88 0.83
N PRO A 160 17.17 14.97 1.49
CA PRO A 160 16.63 14.19 2.61
C PRO A 160 16.18 15.11 3.74
N VAL A 161 15.07 14.77 4.39
CA VAL A 161 14.61 15.47 5.58
C VAL A 161 15.58 15.22 6.74
N VAL A 162 15.93 16.29 7.46
CA VAL A 162 16.85 16.28 8.59
C VAL A 162 16.19 16.97 9.79
N GLY A 163 16.62 16.62 11.01
CA GLY A 163 16.01 17.17 12.23
C GLY A 163 14.72 16.47 12.63
N VAL A 164 14.51 15.22 12.18
CA VAL A 164 13.36 14.40 12.56
C VAL A 164 13.76 13.36 13.61
N SER A 165 12.92 13.21 14.64
CA SER A 165 13.10 12.16 15.65
C SER A 165 12.60 10.81 15.13
N TRP A 166 12.99 9.72 15.80
CA TRP A 166 12.51 8.39 15.46
C TRP A 166 10.98 8.30 15.54
N GLN A 167 10.37 8.93 16.56
CA GLN A 167 8.92 8.96 16.73
C GLN A 167 8.23 9.69 15.57
N GLN A 168 8.76 10.86 15.16
CA GLN A 168 8.25 11.60 14.02
C GLN A 168 8.35 10.79 12.71
N ALA A 169 9.45 10.07 12.51
CA ALA A 169 9.62 9.20 11.35
C ALA A 169 8.65 8.00 11.37
N TYR A 170 8.38 7.44 12.54
CA TYR A 170 7.37 6.39 12.73
C TYR A 170 5.95 6.89 12.42
N ASP A 171 5.58 8.07 12.94
CA ASP A 171 4.27 8.69 12.70
C ASP A 171 4.08 9.04 11.21
N PHE A 172 5.14 9.49 10.53
CA PHE A 172 5.15 9.66 9.08
C PHE A 172 4.84 8.35 8.33
N CYS A 173 5.41 7.21 8.77
CA CYS A 173 5.11 5.90 8.17
C CYS A 173 3.64 5.50 8.36
N LEU A 174 3.06 5.77 9.53
CA LEU A 174 1.65 5.52 9.81
C LEU A 174 0.75 6.37 8.90
N TRP A 175 1.02 7.67 8.82
CA TRP A 175 0.31 8.58 7.93
C TRP A 175 0.39 8.13 6.47
N ARG A 176 1.60 7.79 5.99
CA ARG A 176 1.80 7.33 4.60
C ARG A 176 0.99 6.07 4.33
N SER A 177 0.91 5.15 5.29
CA SER A 177 0.10 3.92 5.19
C SER A 177 -1.36 4.26 4.94
N ASP A 178 -1.91 5.15 5.75
CA ASP A 178 -3.31 5.56 5.65
C ASP A 178 -3.59 6.28 4.34
N ARG A 179 -2.72 7.21 3.94
CA ARG A 179 -2.88 7.96 2.68
C ARG A 179 -2.78 7.11 1.43
N VAL A 180 -1.84 6.17 1.38
CA VAL A 180 -1.68 5.27 0.23
C VAL A 180 -2.89 4.33 0.10
N ASN A 181 -3.37 3.79 1.22
CA ASN A 181 -4.54 2.92 1.25
C ASN A 181 -5.84 3.67 0.92
N GLU A 182 -6.01 4.87 1.46
CA GLU A 182 -7.13 5.75 1.12
C GLU A 182 -7.15 6.03 -0.39
N LYS A 183 -6.00 6.39 -0.98
CA LYS A 183 -5.86 6.60 -2.41
C LYS A 183 -6.19 5.34 -3.21
N ALA A 184 -5.73 4.17 -2.77
CA ALA A 184 -6.03 2.90 -3.43
C ALA A 184 -7.55 2.59 -3.46
N LEU A 185 -8.26 2.89 -2.37
CA LEU A 185 -9.72 2.74 -2.29
C LEU A 185 -10.45 3.75 -3.19
N ILE A 186 -9.96 4.99 -3.24
CA ILE A 186 -10.50 6.05 -4.10
C ILE A 186 -10.30 5.71 -5.59
N ASP A 187 -9.12 5.25 -5.99
CA ASP A 187 -8.80 4.87 -7.36
C ASP A 187 -9.68 3.71 -7.84
N LYS A 188 -10.05 2.82 -6.93
CA LYS A 188 -11.01 1.72 -7.18
C LYS A 188 -12.48 2.13 -7.01
N ASN A 189 -12.75 3.40 -6.74
CA ASN A 189 -14.09 4.00 -6.55
C ASN A 189 -14.90 3.42 -5.38
N PHE A 190 -14.24 2.86 -4.36
CA PHE A 190 -14.88 2.42 -3.12
C PHE A 190 -15.18 3.59 -2.18
N ILE A 191 -14.31 4.59 -2.16
CA ILE A 191 -14.50 5.86 -1.44
C ILE A 191 -14.86 6.96 -2.44
N ASN A 192 -15.73 7.88 -2.03
CA ASN A 192 -16.08 9.04 -2.83
C ASN A 192 -14.92 10.04 -2.88
N LYS A 193 -14.45 10.41 -4.09
CA LYS A 193 -13.38 11.40 -4.30
C LYS A 193 -13.63 12.76 -3.66
N ASN A 194 -14.89 13.13 -3.44
CA ASN A 194 -15.24 14.41 -2.84
C ASN A 194 -14.85 14.50 -1.36
N THR A 195 -14.59 13.38 -0.67
CA THR A 195 -14.06 13.41 0.71
C THR A 195 -12.71 14.14 0.77
N LEU A 196 -11.90 14.05 -0.30
CA LEU A 196 -10.61 14.73 -0.37
C LEU A 196 -10.72 16.26 -0.48
N LYS A 197 -11.88 16.80 -0.86
CA LYS A 197 -12.07 18.25 -0.99
C LYS A 197 -12.39 18.93 0.35
N ASN A 198 -12.94 18.17 1.30
CA ASN A 198 -13.42 18.67 2.59
C ASN A 198 -12.60 18.09 3.76
N ILE A 199 -11.28 17.96 3.59
CA ILE A 199 -10.38 17.37 4.61
C ILE A 199 -10.23 18.30 5.84
N GLN A 200 -10.56 19.58 5.70
CA GLN A 200 -10.28 20.58 6.73
C GLN A 200 -11.10 20.34 8.01
N GLY A 201 -10.43 20.26 9.17
CA GLY A 201 -11.05 20.14 10.49
C GLY A 201 -11.62 18.76 10.83
N GLN A 202 -11.37 17.73 10.02
CA GLN A 202 -11.86 16.37 10.23
C GLN A 202 -10.88 15.48 11.02
N GLY A 203 -10.28 16.00 12.09
CA GLY A 203 -9.27 15.29 12.89
C GLY A 203 -9.73 13.91 13.37
N SER A 204 -10.91 13.85 13.97
CA SER A 204 -11.52 12.62 14.50
C SER A 204 -12.10 11.69 13.44
N GLU A 205 -12.48 12.22 12.28
CA GLU A 205 -13.09 11.48 11.17
C GLU A 205 -12.08 11.11 10.07
N SER A 206 -10.80 11.40 10.31
CA SER A 206 -9.72 11.12 9.37
C SER A 206 -9.63 9.62 9.07
N PHE A 207 -9.29 9.30 7.82
CA PHE A 207 -9.20 7.90 7.39
C PHE A 207 -8.04 7.20 8.10
N ASN A 208 -8.35 6.08 8.76
CA ASN A 208 -7.36 5.17 9.32
C ASN A 208 -7.58 3.75 8.79
N THR A 209 -6.51 3.12 8.27
CA THR A 209 -6.59 1.79 7.66
C THR A 209 -7.04 0.73 8.66
N LYS A 210 -6.53 0.76 9.90
CA LYS A 210 -6.87 -0.24 10.93
C LYS A 210 -8.32 -0.08 11.35
N SER A 211 -8.77 1.14 11.64
CA SER A 211 -10.18 1.41 12.00
C SER A 211 -11.14 1.05 10.87
N TYR A 212 -10.76 1.28 9.61
CA TYR A 212 -11.52 0.88 8.43
C TYR A 212 -11.64 -0.65 8.30
N LEU A 213 -10.54 -1.39 8.49
CA LEU A 213 -10.55 -2.86 8.44
C LEU A 213 -11.40 -3.47 9.56
N LEU A 214 -11.39 -2.85 10.75
CA LEU A 214 -12.23 -3.26 11.89
C LEU A 214 -13.71 -2.86 11.72
N GLY A 215 -14.06 -2.07 10.71
CA GLY A 215 -15.43 -1.59 10.48
C GLY A 215 -15.90 -0.50 11.44
N LEU A 216 -14.98 0.13 12.17
CA LEU A 216 -15.29 1.23 13.09
C LEU A 216 -15.51 2.54 12.34
N THR A 217 -14.77 2.74 11.24
CA THR A 217 -14.88 3.93 10.39
C THR A 217 -15.41 3.53 9.02
N THR A 218 -16.57 4.08 8.64
CA THR A 218 -17.15 3.86 7.31
C THR A 218 -17.08 5.14 6.48
N PRO A 219 -16.07 5.28 5.58
CA PRO A 219 -15.97 6.44 4.71
C PRO A 219 -17.16 6.51 3.75
N THR A 220 -17.48 7.71 3.26
CA THR A 220 -18.59 7.91 2.33
C THR A 220 -18.43 7.03 1.08
N PRO A 221 -19.37 6.11 0.80
CA PRO A 221 -19.24 5.18 -0.31
C PRO A 221 -19.16 5.89 -1.67
N GLY A 222 -18.21 5.46 -2.48
CA GLY A 222 -18.08 5.90 -3.88
C GLY A 222 -19.08 5.23 -4.82
N PRO A 223 -19.18 5.71 -6.07
CA PRO A 223 -20.09 5.13 -7.07
C PRO A 223 -19.74 3.68 -7.45
N GLY A 224 -18.48 3.25 -7.20
CA GLY A 224 -18.02 1.89 -7.49
C GLY A 224 -18.69 0.82 -6.61
N VAL A 225 -19.06 1.17 -5.37
CA VAL A 225 -19.71 0.25 -4.42
C VAL A 225 -21.02 -0.31 -4.96
N ARG A 226 -21.86 0.58 -5.52
CA ARG A 226 -23.19 0.23 -6.04
C ARG A 226 -23.17 -0.20 -7.51
N SER A 227 -21.99 -0.21 -8.13
CA SER A 227 -21.86 -0.57 -9.54
C SER A 227 -22.10 -2.07 -9.74
N LYS A 228 -22.83 -2.43 -10.82
CA LYS A 228 -22.96 -3.82 -11.27
C LYS A 228 -21.62 -4.48 -11.62
N LYS A 229 -20.58 -3.67 -11.83
CA LYS A 229 -19.20 -4.10 -12.12
C LYS A 229 -18.34 -4.23 -10.86
N ASN A 230 -18.90 -4.09 -9.66
CA ASN A 230 -18.15 -4.27 -8.42
C ASN A 230 -17.59 -5.71 -8.37
N PRO A 231 -16.26 -5.89 -8.33
CA PRO A 231 -15.66 -7.21 -8.26
C PRO A 231 -15.88 -7.86 -6.89
N LEU A 232 -16.12 -7.06 -5.85
CA LEU A 232 -16.33 -7.53 -4.48
C LEU A 232 -17.80 -7.81 -4.25
N LYS A 233 -18.10 -9.06 -3.89
CA LYS A 233 -19.46 -9.52 -3.62
C LYS A 233 -19.51 -10.15 -2.24
N ASN A 234 -20.64 -9.98 -1.57
CA ASN A 234 -20.97 -10.75 -0.38
C ASN A 234 -21.28 -12.21 -0.77
N PRO A 235 -21.32 -13.15 0.19
CA PRO A 235 -21.70 -14.55 -0.09
C PRO A 235 -23.03 -14.68 -0.84
N ASN A 236 -23.95 -13.73 -0.62
CA ASN A 236 -25.26 -13.69 -1.27
C ASN A 236 -25.24 -13.18 -2.73
N GLY A 237 -24.09 -12.76 -3.23
CA GLY A 237 -23.88 -12.21 -4.57
C GLY A 237 -24.20 -10.72 -4.71
N THR A 238 -24.54 -10.04 -3.61
CA THR A 238 -24.75 -8.58 -3.58
C THR A 238 -23.39 -7.85 -3.54
N PRO A 239 -23.26 -6.67 -4.18
CA PRO A 239 -22.03 -5.88 -4.09
C PRO A 239 -21.66 -5.55 -2.64
N ARG A 240 -20.38 -5.68 -2.29
CA ARG A 240 -19.86 -5.31 -0.97
C ARG A 240 -19.30 -3.89 -0.99
N SER A 241 -19.55 -3.14 0.08
CA SER A 241 -19.09 -1.76 0.27
C SER A 241 -17.72 -1.67 0.94
N GLN A 242 -17.48 -2.51 1.94
CA GLN A 242 -16.24 -2.52 2.71
C GLN A 242 -15.23 -3.48 2.09
N VAL A 243 -14.05 -2.96 1.80
CA VAL A 243 -12.91 -3.73 1.32
C VAL A 243 -12.21 -4.37 2.52
N THR A 244 -11.86 -5.64 2.41
CA THR A 244 -11.04 -6.34 3.41
C THR A 244 -9.63 -6.53 2.87
N PHE A 245 -8.71 -6.91 3.75
CA PHE A 245 -7.30 -7.06 3.38
C PHE A 245 -7.10 -8.16 2.33
N GLU A 246 -7.89 -9.23 2.38
CA GLU A 246 -7.84 -10.38 1.48
C GLU A 246 -8.24 -10.04 0.03
N ASP A 247 -8.82 -8.86 -0.19
CA ASP A 247 -9.19 -8.41 -1.54
C ASP A 247 -7.98 -7.99 -2.39
N GLY A 248 -6.80 -7.86 -1.78
CA GLY A 248 -5.57 -7.43 -2.47
C GLY A 248 -5.60 -5.98 -2.96
N ILE A 249 -6.55 -5.16 -2.48
CA ILE A 249 -6.64 -3.75 -2.84
C ILE A 249 -5.76 -2.89 -1.92
N LEU A 250 -5.74 -3.23 -0.63
CA LEU A 250 -5.00 -2.54 0.42
C LEU A 250 -3.59 -3.09 0.53
N LEU A 251 -2.64 -2.22 0.88
CA LEU A 251 -1.26 -2.58 1.12
C LEU A 251 -1.00 -2.72 2.63
N PRO A 252 -0.01 -3.55 3.02
CA PRO A 252 0.50 -3.57 4.39
C PRO A 252 0.95 -2.17 4.83
N ALA A 253 0.93 -1.94 6.15
CA ALA A 253 1.41 -0.68 6.71
C ALA A 253 2.93 -0.51 6.50
N TYR A 254 3.33 0.70 6.16
CA TYR A 254 4.72 1.13 6.14
C TYR A 254 5.24 1.19 7.58
N ARG A 255 6.51 0.84 7.74
CA ARG A 255 7.23 0.90 9.01
C ARG A 255 8.69 1.23 8.75
N LEU A 256 9.38 1.65 9.80
CA LEU A 256 10.82 1.78 9.76
C LEU A 256 11.46 0.38 9.61
N PRO A 257 12.51 0.26 8.78
CA PRO A 257 13.27 -0.98 8.68
C PRO A 257 14.02 -1.25 9.98
N THR A 258 14.24 -2.53 10.27
CA THR A 258 15.22 -2.91 11.29
C THR A 258 16.64 -2.63 10.80
N GLU A 259 17.60 -2.52 11.71
CA GLU A 259 19.02 -2.35 11.38
C GLU A 259 19.50 -3.42 10.40
N ALA A 260 19.16 -4.70 10.66
CA ALA A 260 19.51 -5.80 9.78
C ALA A 260 18.88 -5.69 8.38
N GLU A 261 17.63 -5.23 8.27
CA GLU A 261 16.99 -4.99 6.98
C GLU A 261 17.66 -3.85 6.21
N TRP A 262 18.04 -2.78 6.92
CA TRP A 262 18.68 -1.62 6.32
C TRP A 262 20.09 -1.95 5.82
N GLU A 263 20.93 -2.58 6.65
CA GLU A 263 22.27 -3.02 6.24
C GLU A 263 22.19 -4.02 5.08
N TYR A 264 21.27 -4.99 5.14
CA TYR A 264 21.10 -5.97 4.08
C TYR A 264 20.73 -5.31 2.74
N ALA A 265 19.81 -4.35 2.77
CA ALA A 265 19.42 -3.59 1.57
C ALA A 265 20.59 -2.75 1.02
N ALA A 266 21.42 -2.17 1.90
CA ALA A 266 22.60 -1.41 1.49
C ALA A 266 23.67 -2.30 0.84
N ILE A 267 23.95 -3.47 1.40
CA ILE A 267 24.92 -4.44 0.86
C ILE A 267 24.45 -5.00 -0.49
N ALA A 268 23.15 -5.30 -0.62
CA ALA A 268 22.60 -5.88 -1.85
C ALA A 268 22.71 -4.94 -3.07
N LEU A 269 22.90 -3.64 -2.88
CA LEU A 269 23.12 -2.67 -3.96
C LEU A 269 24.57 -2.65 -4.50
N VAL A 270 25.52 -3.26 -3.78
CA VAL A 270 26.95 -3.25 -4.14
C VAL A 270 27.33 -4.44 -5.05
N GLY A 271 26.43 -5.41 -5.24
CA GLY A 271 26.63 -6.59 -6.12
C GLY A 271 25.99 -6.45 -7.49
#